data_AF-A0A947MIB5-F1
#
_entry.id   AF-A0A947MIB5-F1
#
_cell.length_a   1.000
_cell.length_b   1.000
_cell.length_c   1.000
_cell.angle_alpha   90.00
_cell.angle_beta   90.00
_cell.angle_gamma   90.00
#
_symmetry.space_group_name_H-M   'P 1'
#
loop_
_entity.id
_entity.type
_entity.pdbx_description
1 polymer ?
#
loop_
_entity_poly.entity_id
_entity_poly.type
_entity_poly.pdbx_seq_one_letter_code
_entity_poly.pdbx_strand_id
1 'polypeptide(L)'
;MTSHSTTNLQINISQTWNLLQAATNVGESDDVKDLYYLIEFLVFLVENEYPAIPCKAGCSQCCIDSGLPRVTALEWRHIHGYMAKTMPEGLRAQVISQNEALHRPQLELFLQEQARIAAPKTDLPLPPFGCSQCPFLVAGMCTIYPVRPAICRAYGYFTWRRGPDQGSQVFACQMAAETLLDSLRTQGTETLAMPVWNRFQEKLYALNGEGAMIATLPLWLLAHTGTRETFLPTLNPAPNFEALRDQP
;
A
#
# COMPACT_ATOMS: atom_id res chain seq x y z
N MET A 1 11.59 -5.56 -31.50
CA MET A 1 12.13 -6.87 -31.04
C MET A 1 12.12 -6.85 -29.53
N THR A 2 11.43 -7.78 -28.86
CA THR A 2 11.51 -7.92 -27.40
C THR A 2 12.93 -8.36 -27.04
N SER A 3 13.62 -7.65 -26.15
CA SER A 3 14.93 -8.10 -25.66
C SER A 3 14.79 -9.46 -24.97
N HIS A 4 15.86 -10.26 -24.95
CA HIS A 4 15.90 -11.51 -24.19
C HIS A 4 15.61 -11.31 -22.69
N SER A 5 15.87 -10.12 -22.14
CA SER A 5 15.61 -9.75 -20.75
C SER A 5 14.10 -9.66 -20.45
N THR A 6 13.32 -9.01 -21.33
CA THR A 6 11.85 -8.91 -21.20
C THR A 6 11.16 -10.27 -21.20
N THR A 7 11.69 -11.24 -21.96
CA THR A 7 11.12 -12.61 -22.03
C THR A 7 11.30 -13.34 -20.71
N ASN A 8 12.47 -13.22 -20.07
CA ASN A 8 12.73 -13.84 -18.77
C ASN A 8 11.83 -13.22 -17.68
N LEU A 9 11.65 -11.89 -17.67
CA LEU A 9 10.73 -11.25 -16.73
C LEU A 9 9.29 -11.76 -16.91
N GLN A 10 8.82 -11.92 -18.15
CA GLN A 10 7.49 -12.46 -18.44
C GLN A 10 7.30 -13.89 -17.92
N ILE A 11 8.31 -14.75 -18.07
CA ILE A 11 8.28 -16.12 -17.55
C ILE A 11 8.17 -16.10 -16.02
N ASN A 12 9.00 -15.30 -15.35
CA ASN A 12 8.98 -15.20 -13.90
C ASN A 12 7.67 -14.62 -13.36
N ILE A 13 7.10 -13.60 -14.02
CA ILE A 13 5.77 -13.08 -13.70
C ILE A 13 4.74 -14.21 -13.82
N SER A 14 4.75 -14.96 -14.91
CA SER A 14 3.81 -16.06 -15.14
C SER A 14 3.93 -17.17 -14.09
N GLN A 15 5.15 -17.50 -13.66
CA GLN A 15 5.37 -18.46 -12.57
C GLN A 15 4.89 -17.94 -11.22
N THR A 16 5.18 -16.67 -10.92
CA THR A 16 4.74 -16.02 -9.67
C THR A 16 3.23 -16.02 -9.55
N TRP A 17 2.50 -15.95 -10.66
CA TRP A 17 1.04 -15.99 -10.66
C TRP A 17 0.49 -17.32 -10.15
N ASN A 18 1.17 -18.43 -10.44
CA ASN A 18 0.79 -19.74 -9.91
C ASN A 18 1.08 -19.82 -8.41
N LEU A 19 2.21 -19.27 -7.96
CA LEU A 19 2.58 -19.22 -6.54
C LEU A 19 1.62 -18.32 -5.75
N LEU A 20 1.17 -17.20 -6.33
CA LEU A 20 0.22 -16.29 -5.72
C LEU A 20 -1.10 -16.98 -5.34
N GLN A 21 -1.56 -17.94 -6.16
CA GLN A 21 -2.75 -18.73 -5.82
C GLN A 21 -2.55 -19.57 -4.56
N ALA A 22 -1.34 -20.10 -4.38
CA ALA A 22 -0.95 -20.92 -3.23
C ALA A 22 -0.61 -20.09 -1.96
N ALA A 23 -0.55 -18.76 -2.04
CA ALA A 23 -0.32 -17.93 -0.86
C ALA A 23 -1.43 -18.14 0.19
N THR A 24 -1.05 -18.27 1.46
CA THR A 24 -1.98 -18.54 2.58
C THR A 24 -1.88 -17.52 3.71
N ASN A 25 -0.85 -16.66 3.69
CA ASN A 25 -0.62 -15.66 4.72
C ASN A 25 -0.07 -14.36 4.11
N VAL A 26 0.14 -13.36 4.96
CA VAL A 26 0.68 -12.04 4.59
C VAL A 26 1.67 -11.61 5.67
N GLY A 27 2.96 -11.51 5.35
CA GLY A 27 3.98 -11.02 6.27
C GLY A 27 4.22 -11.89 7.51
N GLU A 28 3.95 -13.19 7.42
CA GLU A 28 4.16 -14.17 8.49
C GLU A 28 5.34 -15.12 8.22
N SER A 29 5.69 -15.37 6.95
CA SER A 29 6.81 -16.23 6.53
C SER A 29 7.65 -15.55 5.43
N ASP A 30 8.78 -16.17 5.07
CA ASP A 30 9.64 -15.69 3.98
C ASP A 30 9.65 -16.73 2.85
N ASP A 31 8.47 -17.24 2.50
CA ASP A 31 8.29 -18.33 1.55
C ASP A 31 7.18 -18.03 0.53
N VAL A 32 6.97 -18.96 -0.40
CA VAL A 32 5.96 -18.82 -1.46
C VAL A 32 4.52 -18.81 -0.95
N LYS A 33 4.29 -19.13 0.33
CA LYS A 33 2.96 -19.01 0.95
C LYS A 33 2.71 -17.60 1.50
N ASP A 34 3.75 -16.76 1.57
CA ASP A 34 3.67 -15.38 2.01
C ASP A 34 3.51 -14.40 0.83
N LEU A 35 2.44 -13.62 0.88
CA LEU A 35 2.16 -12.61 -0.14
C LEU A 35 3.23 -11.52 -0.22
N TYR A 36 3.76 -11.04 0.91
CA TYR A 36 4.80 -10.00 0.93
C TYR A 36 6.10 -10.52 0.33
N TYR A 37 6.49 -11.76 0.62
CA TYR A 37 7.66 -12.38 -0.01
C TYR A 37 7.55 -12.38 -1.54
N LEU A 38 6.39 -12.81 -2.07
CA LEU A 38 6.16 -12.81 -3.53
C LEU A 38 6.19 -11.40 -4.14
N ILE A 39 5.68 -10.39 -3.42
CA ILE A 39 5.76 -8.99 -3.87
C ILE A 39 7.21 -8.52 -3.92
N GLU A 40 7.99 -8.73 -2.86
CA GLU A 40 9.39 -8.31 -2.81
C GLU A 40 10.25 -9.05 -3.86
N PHE A 41 9.96 -10.32 -4.13
CA PHE A 41 10.59 -11.06 -5.23
C PHE A 41 10.31 -10.42 -6.59
N LEU A 42 9.07 -10.00 -6.86
CA LEU A 42 8.76 -9.27 -8.09
C LEU A 42 9.37 -7.88 -8.14
N VAL A 43 9.45 -7.18 -7.00
CA VAL A 43 10.16 -5.88 -6.91
C VAL A 43 11.59 -6.10 -7.37
N PHE A 44 12.28 -7.09 -6.80
CA PHE A 44 13.65 -7.42 -7.19
C PHE A 44 13.79 -7.70 -8.69
N LEU A 45 12.88 -8.47 -9.29
CA LEU A 45 12.91 -8.74 -10.73
C LEU A 45 12.69 -7.47 -11.58
N VAL A 46 11.72 -6.64 -11.21
CA VAL A 46 11.41 -5.38 -11.88
C VAL A 46 12.56 -4.38 -11.75
N GLU A 47 13.20 -4.28 -10.58
CA GLU A 47 14.36 -3.41 -10.36
C GLU A 47 15.56 -3.82 -11.21
N ASN A 48 15.80 -5.12 -11.37
CA ASN A 48 16.89 -5.62 -12.21
C ASN A 48 16.61 -5.40 -13.70
N GLU A 49 15.37 -5.55 -14.14
CA GLU A 49 14.98 -5.30 -15.53
C GLU A 49 14.95 -3.81 -15.87
N TYR A 50 14.47 -2.98 -14.94
CA TYR A 50 14.24 -1.55 -15.13
C TYR A 50 15.03 -0.71 -14.10
N PRO A 51 16.37 -0.67 -14.21
CA PRO A 51 17.24 0.01 -13.23
C PRO A 51 17.05 1.54 -13.19
N ALA A 52 16.39 2.12 -14.20
CA ALA A 52 16.04 3.53 -14.22
C ALA A 52 14.97 3.92 -13.18
N ILE A 53 14.20 2.95 -12.64
CA ILE A 53 13.19 3.25 -11.62
C ILE A 53 13.91 3.77 -10.35
N PRO A 54 13.61 5.00 -9.89
CA PRO A 54 14.35 5.65 -8.79
C PRO A 54 13.87 5.22 -7.40
N CYS A 55 12.82 4.40 -7.31
CA CYS A 55 12.28 3.96 -6.03
C CYS A 55 13.26 3.00 -5.34
N LYS A 56 13.61 3.30 -4.08
CA LYS A 56 14.43 2.48 -3.19
C LYS A 56 14.04 2.76 -1.74
N ALA A 57 14.54 1.95 -0.80
CA ALA A 57 14.49 2.29 0.62
C ALA A 57 15.06 3.70 0.85
N GLY A 58 14.32 4.54 1.57
CA GLY A 58 14.68 5.96 1.78
C GLY A 58 14.03 6.95 0.80
N CYS A 59 13.37 6.49 -0.27
CA CYS A 59 12.51 7.36 -1.08
C CYS A 59 11.19 7.66 -0.34
N SER A 60 10.79 8.93 -0.30
CA SER A 60 9.58 9.40 0.41
C SER A 60 8.48 9.93 -0.50
N GLN A 61 8.68 9.96 -1.83
CA GLN A 61 7.79 10.69 -2.73
C GLN A 61 6.34 10.20 -2.67
N CYS A 62 6.12 8.88 -2.71
CA CYS A 62 4.77 8.32 -2.57
C CYS A 62 4.16 8.54 -1.18
N CYS A 63 4.99 8.67 -0.15
CA CYS A 63 4.51 8.99 1.19
C CYS A 63 4.07 10.45 1.30
N ILE A 64 4.66 11.36 0.51
CA ILE A 64 4.28 12.77 0.45
C ILE A 64 3.01 12.94 -0.39
N ASP A 65 2.97 12.36 -1.60
CA ASP A 65 1.93 12.67 -2.59
C ASP A 65 0.75 11.68 -2.59
N SER A 66 0.94 10.47 -2.04
CA SER A 66 -0.02 9.36 -2.14
C SER A 66 -0.23 8.63 -0.80
N GLY A 67 0.03 9.33 0.31
CA GLY A 67 0.18 8.78 1.67
C GLY A 67 -1.05 8.15 2.33
N LEU A 68 -2.12 7.87 1.58
CA LEU A 68 -3.39 7.33 2.08
C LEU A 68 -3.67 5.89 1.59
N PRO A 69 -2.76 4.92 1.76
CA PRO A 69 -3.01 3.56 1.30
C PRO A 69 -4.19 2.93 2.06
N ARG A 70 -5.01 2.15 1.35
CA ARG A 70 -5.96 1.22 1.98
C ARG A 70 -5.19 0.04 2.55
N VAL A 71 -5.57 -0.36 3.75
CA VAL A 71 -4.93 -1.41 4.52
C VAL A 71 -6.01 -2.33 5.04
N THR A 72 -5.80 -3.62 4.87
CA THR A 72 -6.68 -4.67 5.39
C THR A 72 -6.47 -4.87 6.89
N ALA A 73 -7.44 -5.44 7.61
CA ALA A 73 -7.30 -5.81 9.01
C ALA A 73 -6.12 -6.78 9.24
N LEU A 74 -5.89 -7.68 8.28
CA LEU A 74 -4.73 -8.58 8.25
C LEU A 74 -3.42 -7.79 8.26
N GLU A 75 -3.21 -6.87 7.31
CA GLU A 75 -2.01 -6.03 7.26
C GLU A 75 -1.88 -5.11 8.49
N TRP A 76 -3.00 -4.55 8.95
CA TRP A 76 -3.04 -3.68 10.13
C TRP A 76 -2.54 -4.41 11.38
N ARG A 77 -2.83 -5.70 11.55
CA ARG A 77 -2.30 -6.51 12.65
C ARG A 77 -0.78 -6.46 12.73
N HIS A 78 -0.08 -6.51 11.59
CA HIS A 78 1.39 -6.44 11.56
C HIS A 78 1.89 -5.04 11.91
N ILE A 79 1.24 -4.00 11.36
CA ILE A 79 1.58 -2.60 11.65
C ILE A 79 1.36 -2.28 13.12
N HIS A 80 0.18 -2.59 13.65
CA HIS A 80 -0.18 -2.40 15.05
C HIS A 80 0.75 -3.18 15.98
N GLY A 81 1.03 -4.45 15.67
CA GLY A 81 1.98 -5.28 16.42
C GLY A 81 3.39 -4.69 16.45
N TYR A 82 3.89 -4.18 15.33
CA TYR A 82 5.18 -3.49 15.25
C TYR A 82 5.18 -2.18 16.05
N MET A 83 4.12 -1.38 15.96
CA MET A 83 3.95 -0.16 16.76
C MET A 83 3.96 -0.48 18.26
N ALA A 84 3.30 -1.56 18.67
CA ALA A 84 3.22 -1.97 20.07
C ALA A 84 4.56 -2.48 20.61
N LYS A 85 5.25 -3.34 19.85
CA LYS A 85 6.36 -4.17 20.33
C LYS A 85 7.75 -3.67 19.95
N THR A 86 7.86 -2.94 18.84
CA THR A 86 9.17 -2.63 18.21
C THR A 86 9.40 -1.13 18.07
N MET A 87 8.37 -0.35 17.75
CA MET A 87 8.50 1.09 17.56
C MET A 87 8.85 1.81 18.88
N PRO A 88 9.92 2.63 18.92
CA PRO A 88 10.25 3.43 20.09
C PRO A 88 9.11 4.34 20.51
N GLU A 89 8.92 4.53 21.82
CA GLU A 89 7.79 5.30 22.36
C GLU A 89 7.73 6.72 21.81
N GLY A 90 8.86 7.45 21.78
CA GLY A 90 8.91 8.80 21.24
C GLY A 90 8.57 8.87 19.75
N LEU A 91 9.01 7.88 18.96
CA LEU A 91 8.67 7.79 17.54
C LEU A 91 7.19 7.48 17.34
N ARG A 92 6.64 6.59 18.17
CA ARG A 92 5.21 6.24 18.16
C ARG A 92 4.34 7.45 18.52
N ALA A 93 4.69 8.19 19.56
CA ALA A 93 4.01 9.43 19.94
C ALA A 93 4.04 10.46 18.81
N GLN A 94 5.19 10.61 18.13
CA GLN A 94 5.32 11.49 16.98
C GLN A 94 4.39 11.08 15.82
N VAL A 95 4.35 9.79 15.45
CA VAL A 95 3.44 9.29 14.41
C VAL A 95 1.98 9.57 14.75
N ILE A 96 1.59 9.36 16.02
CA ILE A 96 0.21 9.59 16.47
C ILE A 96 -0.13 11.08 16.42
N SER A 97 0.73 11.94 16.98
CA SER A 97 0.53 13.39 16.98
C SER A 97 0.49 13.94 15.54
N GLN A 98 1.33 13.42 14.64
CA GLN A 98 1.30 13.74 13.22
C GLN A 98 -0.02 13.30 12.56
N ASN A 99 -0.50 12.10 12.86
CA ASN A 99 -1.77 11.60 12.33
C ASN A 99 -2.96 12.45 12.79
N GLU A 100 -2.99 12.77 14.07
CA GLU A 100 -3.97 13.65 14.68
C GLU A 100 -3.98 15.03 14.01
N ALA A 101 -2.82 15.67 13.89
CA ALA A 101 -2.72 17.01 13.30
C ALA A 101 -3.07 17.05 11.80
N LEU A 102 -2.58 16.09 11.01
CA LEU A 102 -2.70 16.11 9.55
C LEU A 102 -3.98 15.46 9.01
N HIS A 103 -4.53 14.48 9.73
CA HIS A 103 -5.57 13.60 9.19
C HIS A 103 -6.88 13.64 9.98
N ARG A 104 -6.89 13.97 11.29
CA ARG A 104 -8.19 14.14 12.01
C ARG A 104 -9.12 15.17 11.36
N PRO A 105 -8.64 16.33 10.86
CA PRO A 105 -9.51 17.26 10.14
C PRO A 105 -10.17 16.67 8.87
N GLN A 106 -9.67 15.53 8.39
CA GLN A 106 -10.16 14.81 7.21
C GLN A 106 -11.02 13.58 7.58
N LEU A 107 -11.39 13.41 8.85
CA LEU A 107 -12.13 12.22 9.33
C LEU A 107 -13.34 11.89 8.45
N GLU A 108 -14.16 12.89 8.11
CA GLU A 108 -15.35 12.67 7.27
C GLU A 108 -15.01 12.15 5.87
N LEU A 109 -13.88 12.54 5.28
CA LEU A 109 -13.44 12.01 3.99
C LEU A 109 -13.07 10.52 4.10
N PHE A 110 -12.45 10.11 5.21
CA PHE A 110 -12.13 8.71 5.43
C PHE A 110 -13.37 7.86 5.72
N LEU A 111 -14.36 8.41 6.44
CA LEU A 111 -15.64 7.73 6.68
C LEU A 111 -16.45 7.57 5.39
N GLN A 112 -16.47 8.59 4.51
CA GLN A 112 -17.06 8.47 3.18
C GLN A 112 -16.37 7.39 2.34
N GLU A 113 -15.04 7.35 2.39
CA GLU A 113 -14.27 6.30 1.72
C GLU A 113 -14.57 4.91 2.31
N GLN A 114 -14.76 4.81 3.62
CA GLN A 114 -15.15 3.57 4.30
C GLN A 114 -16.52 3.07 3.80
N ALA A 115 -17.50 3.97 3.68
CA ALA A 115 -18.82 3.64 3.12
C ALA A 115 -18.71 3.15 1.67
N ARG A 116 -17.85 3.77 0.86
CA ARG A 116 -17.59 3.36 -0.55
C ARG A 116 -16.89 2.01 -0.63
N ILE A 117 -16.00 1.68 0.32
CA ILE A 117 -15.37 0.35 0.40
C ILE A 117 -16.42 -0.71 0.75
N ALA A 118 -17.30 -0.43 1.72
CA ALA A 118 -18.36 -1.36 2.14
C ALA A 118 -19.42 -1.56 1.05
N ALA A 119 -19.69 -0.53 0.24
CA ALA A 119 -20.64 -0.56 -0.85
C ALA A 119 -20.01 -0.05 -2.16
N PRO A 120 -19.22 -0.87 -2.89
CA PRO A 120 -18.43 -0.43 -4.04
C PRO A 120 -19.24 0.01 -5.27
N LYS A 121 -20.56 -0.16 -5.25
CA LYS A 121 -21.49 0.26 -6.31
C LYS A 121 -22.25 1.56 -5.98
N THR A 122 -21.84 2.31 -4.96
CA THR A 122 -22.51 3.57 -4.58
C THR A 122 -22.21 4.69 -5.57
N ASP A 123 -23.17 5.57 -5.81
CA ASP A 123 -23.00 6.85 -6.51
C ASP A 123 -22.28 7.92 -5.66
N LEU A 124 -21.66 7.53 -4.54
CA LEU A 124 -20.88 8.46 -3.73
C LEU A 124 -19.74 9.03 -4.59
N PRO A 125 -19.57 10.36 -4.67
CA PRO A 125 -18.45 10.94 -5.38
C PRO A 125 -17.15 10.46 -4.74
N LEU A 126 -16.10 10.24 -5.55
CA LEU A 126 -14.77 10.02 -4.99
C LEU A 126 -14.45 11.21 -4.08
N PRO A 127 -14.14 10.99 -2.80
CA PRO A 127 -13.81 12.09 -1.94
C PRO A 127 -12.59 12.81 -2.54
N PRO A 128 -12.51 14.15 -2.43
CA PRO A 128 -11.28 14.85 -2.74
C PRO A 128 -10.26 14.33 -1.75
N PHE A 129 -9.45 13.35 -2.15
CA PHE A 129 -8.36 12.85 -1.34
C PHE A 129 -7.35 14.00 -1.27
N GLY A 130 -7.56 14.90 -0.30
CA GLY A 130 -6.64 15.96 0.08
C GLY A 130 -5.43 15.30 0.71
N CYS A 131 -4.66 14.58 -0.10
CA CYS A 131 -3.50 13.82 0.32
C CYS A 131 -2.59 14.74 1.12
N SER A 132 -2.59 14.52 2.42
CA SER A 132 -1.49 14.94 3.27
C SER A 132 -0.49 13.79 3.34
N GLN A 133 0.74 14.19 3.64
CA GLN A 133 1.85 13.29 3.93
C GLN A 133 1.43 12.13 4.85
N CYS A 134 1.87 10.92 4.54
CA CYS A 134 1.67 9.70 5.33
C CYS A 134 2.06 9.93 6.81
N PRO A 135 1.26 9.47 7.78
CA PRO A 135 1.55 9.70 9.20
C PRO A 135 2.82 8.98 9.67
N PHE A 136 3.23 7.93 8.95
CA PHE A 136 4.45 7.18 9.24
C PHE A 136 5.70 7.76 8.58
N LEU A 137 5.59 8.83 7.79
CA LEU A 137 6.74 9.53 7.24
C LEU A 137 7.31 10.48 8.29
N VAL A 138 8.43 10.11 8.90
CA VAL A 138 9.15 10.90 9.89
C VAL A 138 10.58 11.12 9.40
N ALA A 139 11.02 12.38 9.38
CA ALA A 139 12.35 12.77 8.90
C ALA A 139 12.71 12.17 7.52
N GLY A 140 11.74 12.15 6.59
CA GLY A 140 11.94 11.60 5.24
C GLY A 140 11.97 10.08 5.15
N MET A 141 11.76 9.35 6.26
CA MET A 141 11.81 7.90 6.29
C MET A 141 10.48 7.29 6.75
N CYS A 142 10.11 6.15 6.15
CA CYS A 142 8.94 5.39 6.56
C CYS A 142 9.23 4.60 7.84
N THR A 143 8.59 4.98 8.94
CA THR A 143 8.81 4.38 10.27
C THR A 143 8.29 2.95 10.40
N ILE A 144 7.40 2.53 9.49
CA ILE A 144 6.88 1.16 9.39
C ILE A 144 7.43 0.41 8.17
N TYR A 145 8.57 0.83 7.60
CA TYR A 145 9.12 0.23 6.39
C TYR A 145 9.18 -1.31 6.43
N PRO A 146 9.59 -1.98 7.54
CA PRO A 146 9.62 -3.46 7.59
C PRO A 146 8.24 -4.12 7.47
N VAL A 147 7.19 -3.47 7.99
CA VAL A 147 5.81 -3.99 8.04
C VAL A 147 4.85 -3.20 7.14
N ARG A 148 5.38 -2.48 6.15
CA ARG A 148 4.59 -1.65 5.24
C ARG A 148 3.54 -2.49 4.50
N PRO A 149 2.34 -1.94 4.22
CA PRO A 149 1.29 -2.62 3.47
C PRO A 149 1.75 -3.14 2.10
N ALA A 150 1.07 -4.15 1.56
CA ALA A 150 1.34 -4.73 0.24
C ALA A 150 1.40 -3.65 -0.85
N ILE A 151 0.45 -2.71 -0.84
CA ILE A 151 0.41 -1.64 -1.83
C ILE A 151 1.65 -0.74 -1.74
N CYS A 152 2.13 -0.44 -0.53
CA CYS A 152 3.33 0.37 -0.33
C CYS A 152 4.61 -0.33 -0.80
N ARG A 153 4.63 -1.68 -0.81
CA ARG A 153 5.74 -2.47 -1.37
C ARG A 153 5.77 -2.40 -2.89
N ALA A 154 4.60 -2.46 -3.53
CA ALA A 154 4.49 -2.53 -4.98
C ALA A 154 4.44 -1.15 -5.69
N TYR A 155 3.86 -0.13 -5.06
CA TYR A 155 3.48 1.14 -5.71
C TYR A 155 4.64 1.90 -6.38
N GLY A 156 5.86 1.80 -5.84
CA GLY A 156 7.03 2.45 -6.44
C GLY A 156 7.60 1.75 -7.68
N TYR A 157 7.18 0.51 -7.95
CA TYR A 157 7.80 -0.35 -8.95
C TYR A 157 6.80 -0.82 -10.00
N PHE A 158 5.75 -1.51 -9.57
CA PHE A 158 4.81 -2.15 -10.47
C PHE A 158 3.40 -2.11 -9.90
N THR A 159 2.59 -1.20 -10.41
CA THR A 159 1.15 -1.38 -10.28
C THR A 159 0.55 -1.15 -11.66
N TRP A 160 0.57 -2.15 -12.52
CA TRP A 160 -0.23 -2.06 -13.75
C TRP A 160 -1.70 -2.26 -13.37
N ARG A 161 -2.55 -1.27 -13.64
CA ARG A 161 -4.00 -1.37 -13.47
C ARG A 161 -4.67 -1.48 -14.83
N ARG A 162 -5.41 -2.56 -15.05
CA ARG A 162 -6.29 -2.68 -16.21
C ARG A 162 -7.60 -1.96 -15.90
N GLY A 163 -7.90 -0.87 -16.60
CA GLY A 163 -9.20 -0.21 -16.53
C GLY A 163 -10.26 -0.94 -17.37
N PRO A 164 -11.56 -0.82 -17.03
CA PRO A 164 -12.64 -1.35 -17.86
C PRO A 164 -12.79 -0.59 -19.19
N ASP A 165 -12.54 0.73 -19.24
CA ASP A 165 -12.75 1.57 -20.44
C ASP A 165 -11.59 2.51 -20.79
N GLN A 166 -10.63 2.70 -19.88
CA GLN A 166 -9.41 3.46 -20.15
C GLN A 166 -8.26 2.46 -20.23
N GLY A 167 -7.56 2.47 -21.36
CA GLY A 167 -6.41 1.60 -21.62
C GLY A 167 -5.51 1.49 -20.40
N SER A 168 -4.88 0.33 -20.25
CA SER A 168 -4.10 0.00 -19.07
C SER A 168 -3.14 1.13 -18.62
N GLN A 169 -3.08 1.38 -17.32
CA GLN A 169 -2.30 2.49 -16.75
C GLN A 169 -1.18 1.98 -15.84
N VAL A 170 -0.03 2.66 -15.90
CA VAL A 170 1.00 2.57 -14.88
C VAL A 170 0.49 3.31 -13.64
N PHE A 171 0.02 2.55 -12.66
CA PHE A 171 -0.21 3.03 -11.31
C PHE A 171 1.15 2.98 -10.61
N ALA A 172 1.79 4.12 -10.45
CA ALA A 172 2.99 4.27 -9.66
C ALA A 172 3.06 5.72 -9.19
N CYS A 173 4.02 6.06 -8.32
CA CYS A 173 4.28 7.47 -8.10
C CYS A 173 4.72 8.14 -9.42
N GLN A 174 4.33 9.40 -9.60
CA GLN A 174 4.56 10.14 -10.84
C GLN A 174 6.03 10.09 -11.26
N MET A 175 6.95 10.34 -10.33
CA MET A 175 8.39 10.29 -10.58
C MET A 175 8.85 8.94 -11.13
N ALA A 176 8.40 7.82 -10.56
CA ALA A 176 8.79 6.49 -11.02
C ALA A 176 8.22 6.19 -12.41
N ALA A 177 6.96 6.55 -12.65
CA ALA A 177 6.31 6.37 -13.94
C ALA A 177 7.01 7.18 -15.04
N GLU A 178 7.26 8.47 -14.81
CA GLU A 178 7.94 9.35 -15.78
C GLU A 178 9.35 8.85 -16.09
N THR A 179 10.15 8.54 -15.06
CA THR A 179 11.53 8.07 -15.24
C THR A 179 11.59 6.77 -16.03
N LEU A 180 10.68 5.83 -15.75
CA LEU A 180 10.57 4.57 -16.50
C LEU A 180 10.22 4.84 -17.96
N LEU A 181 9.18 5.63 -18.22
CA LEU A 181 8.70 5.91 -19.57
C LEU A 181 9.76 6.64 -20.42
N ASP A 182 10.48 7.59 -19.84
CA ASP A 182 11.54 8.31 -20.54
C ASP A 182 12.76 7.42 -20.84
N SER A 183 13.09 6.51 -19.92
CA SER A 183 14.12 5.49 -20.18
C SER A 183 13.73 4.57 -21.33
N LEU A 184 12.50 4.07 -21.34
CA LEU A 184 11.99 3.21 -22.42
C LEU A 184 11.98 3.92 -23.77
N ARG A 185 11.56 5.19 -23.81
CA ARG A 185 11.61 6.04 -25.02
C ARG A 185 13.03 6.20 -25.55
N THR A 186 13.98 6.48 -24.67
CA THR A 186 15.40 6.67 -25.03
C THR A 186 16.01 5.39 -25.59
N GLN A 187 15.57 4.23 -25.10
CA GLN A 187 16.01 2.92 -25.57
C GLN A 187 15.26 2.44 -26.82
N GLY A 188 14.29 3.19 -27.34
CA GLY A 188 13.46 2.79 -28.47
C GLY A 188 12.61 1.54 -28.19
N THR A 189 12.28 1.28 -26.93
CA THR A 189 11.52 0.09 -26.52
C THR A 189 10.03 0.38 -26.57
N GLU A 190 9.31 -0.33 -27.43
CA GLU A 190 7.85 -0.18 -27.60
C GLU A 190 7.02 -1.13 -26.72
N THR A 191 7.67 -2.10 -26.06
CA THR A 191 7.01 -3.16 -25.30
C THR A 191 7.63 -3.34 -23.92
N LEU A 192 6.78 -3.44 -22.90
CA LEU A 192 7.13 -3.48 -21.49
C LEU A 192 6.45 -4.70 -20.84
N ALA A 193 7.16 -5.38 -19.94
CA ALA A 193 6.59 -6.46 -19.13
C ALA A 193 6.51 -6.01 -17.66
N MET A 194 5.30 -5.98 -17.09
CA MET A 194 5.10 -5.56 -15.70
C MET A 194 4.15 -6.51 -14.97
N PRO A 195 4.38 -6.75 -13.67
CA PRO A 195 3.39 -7.41 -12.84
C PRO A 195 2.09 -6.58 -12.69
N VAL A 196 0.94 -7.26 -12.65
CA VAL A 196 -0.40 -6.65 -12.54
C VAL A 196 -0.88 -6.65 -11.08
N TRP A 197 -1.06 -5.46 -10.51
CA TRP A 197 -1.40 -5.29 -9.10
C TRP A 197 -2.76 -5.87 -8.71
N ASN A 198 -3.76 -5.80 -9.60
CA ASN A 198 -5.11 -6.26 -9.31
C ASN A 198 -5.14 -7.69 -8.73
N ARG A 199 -4.27 -8.59 -9.20
CA ARG A 199 -4.21 -9.97 -8.70
C ARG A 199 -3.71 -10.08 -7.26
N PHE A 200 -2.74 -9.25 -6.89
CA PHE A 200 -2.26 -9.18 -5.51
C PHE A 200 -3.32 -8.60 -4.60
N GLN A 201 -4.02 -7.57 -5.06
CA GLN A 201 -5.14 -6.99 -4.31
C GLN A 201 -6.27 -8.01 -4.11
N GLU A 202 -6.67 -8.73 -5.15
CA GLU A 202 -7.67 -9.80 -5.07
C GLU A 202 -7.26 -10.88 -4.07
N LYS A 203 -6.01 -11.35 -4.14
CA LYS A 203 -5.49 -12.36 -3.21
C LYS A 203 -5.45 -11.85 -1.77
N LEU A 204 -4.95 -10.63 -1.56
CA LEU A 204 -4.93 -9.98 -0.25
C LEU A 204 -6.32 -9.88 0.35
N TYR A 205 -7.32 -9.48 -0.43
CA TYR A 205 -8.70 -9.35 0.04
C TYR A 205 -9.31 -10.71 0.36
N ALA A 206 -9.01 -11.75 -0.44
CA ALA A 206 -9.42 -13.12 -0.14
C ALA A 206 -8.79 -13.64 1.17
N LEU A 207 -7.50 -13.35 1.41
CA LEU A 207 -6.80 -13.72 2.65
C LEU A 207 -7.29 -12.95 3.87
N ASN A 208 -7.70 -11.69 3.70
CA ASN A 208 -8.27 -10.89 4.79
C ASN A 208 -9.59 -11.52 5.31
N GLY A 209 -10.32 -12.21 4.44
CA GLY A 209 -11.58 -12.87 4.76
C GLY A 209 -12.82 -12.04 4.37
N GLU A 210 -13.92 -12.73 4.11
CA GLU A 210 -15.19 -12.09 3.75
C GLU A 210 -15.70 -11.23 4.93
N GLY A 211 -16.08 -9.98 4.63
CA GLY A 211 -16.55 -9.02 5.63
C GLY A 211 -15.44 -8.46 6.55
N ALA A 212 -14.20 -8.90 6.40
CA ALA A 212 -13.09 -8.36 7.18
C ALA A 212 -12.79 -6.90 6.81
N MET A 213 -12.39 -6.12 7.80
CA MET A 213 -12.27 -4.68 7.67
C MET A 213 -11.15 -4.28 6.70
N ILE A 214 -11.39 -3.24 5.92
CA ILE A 214 -10.41 -2.52 5.10
C ILE A 214 -10.67 -1.05 5.33
N ALA A 215 -9.63 -0.29 5.64
CA ALA A 215 -9.71 1.15 5.87
C ALA A 215 -8.44 1.85 5.42
N THR A 216 -8.47 3.18 5.30
CA THR A 216 -7.25 3.95 5.07
C THR A 216 -6.32 3.86 6.27
N LEU A 217 -5.01 3.93 6.03
CA LEU A 217 -4.01 3.83 7.10
C LEU A 217 -4.19 4.90 8.20
N PRO A 218 -4.51 6.18 7.91
CA PRO A 218 -4.84 7.15 8.95
C PRO A 218 -6.08 6.80 9.76
N LEU A 219 -7.12 6.25 9.13
CA LEU A 219 -8.35 5.88 9.83
C LEU A 219 -8.12 4.70 10.80
N TRP A 220 -7.31 3.72 10.39
CA TRP A 220 -6.84 2.66 11.27
C TRP A 220 -6.11 3.20 12.50
N LEU A 221 -5.20 4.16 12.30
CA LEU A 221 -4.48 4.84 13.38
C LEU A 221 -5.45 5.54 14.33
N LEU A 222 -6.35 6.39 13.81
CA LEU A 222 -7.36 7.10 14.62
C LEU A 222 -8.17 6.13 15.48
N ALA A 223 -8.58 4.99 14.92
CA ALA A 223 -9.33 3.96 15.63
C ALA A 223 -8.56 3.23 16.74
N HIS A 224 -7.22 3.32 16.72
CA HIS A 224 -6.32 2.67 17.69
C HIS A 224 -5.54 3.69 18.51
N THR A 225 -6.01 4.93 18.53
CA THR A 225 -5.51 6.00 19.38
C THR A 225 -6.68 6.54 20.21
N GLY A 226 -6.51 6.63 21.52
CA GLY A 226 -7.55 7.16 22.42
C GLY A 226 -7.68 8.68 22.32
N THR A 227 -8.27 9.30 23.36
CA THR A 227 -8.32 10.77 23.48
C THR A 227 -6.91 11.35 23.59
N ARG A 228 -6.40 11.90 22.49
CA ARG A 228 -5.18 12.72 22.38
C ARG A 228 -3.88 11.98 22.73
N GLU A 229 -3.33 11.27 21.74
CA GLU A 229 -1.92 10.84 21.68
C GLU A 229 -1.55 9.49 22.33
N THR A 230 -2.49 8.77 22.95
CA THR A 230 -2.19 7.46 23.56
C THR A 230 -2.52 6.31 22.61
N PHE A 231 -1.50 5.53 22.26
CA PHE A 231 -1.65 4.28 21.49
C PHE A 231 -2.42 3.23 22.30
N LEU A 232 -3.44 2.61 21.72
CA LEU A 232 -4.16 1.51 22.33
C LEU A 232 -3.43 0.18 22.03
N PRO A 233 -2.85 -0.50 23.05
CA PRO A 233 -2.06 -1.71 22.83
C PRO A 233 -2.91 -2.93 22.48
N THR A 234 -4.22 -2.86 22.71
CA THR A 234 -5.16 -3.91 22.31
C THR A 234 -5.57 -3.69 20.86
N LEU A 235 -5.31 -4.69 20.01
CA LEU A 235 -5.75 -4.69 18.63
C LEU A 235 -7.27 -4.88 18.56
N ASN A 236 -7.95 -4.01 17.81
CA ASN A 236 -9.33 -4.22 17.37
C ASN A 236 -9.34 -4.40 15.83
N PRO A 237 -9.53 -5.61 15.31
CA PRO A 237 -9.51 -5.86 13.87
C PRO A 237 -10.79 -5.38 13.15
N ALA A 238 -11.81 -4.95 13.88
CA ALA A 238 -13.07 -4.45 13.34
C ALA A 238 -13.58 -3.27 14.19
N PRO A 239 -12.86 -2.13 14.20
CA PRO A 239 -13.24 -0.98 14.99
C PRO A 239 -14.52 -0.35 14.46
N ASN A 240 -15.31 0.21 15.37
CA ASN A 240 -16.42 1.08 15.00
C ASN A 240 -15.86 2.47 14.63
N PHE A 241 -15.57 2.67 13.34
CA PHE A 241 -15.03 3.95 12.87
C PHE A 241 -16.00 5.12 13.08
N GLU A 242 -17.31 4.88 13.08
CA GLU A 242 -18.33 5.92 13.30
C GLU A 242 -18.22 6.53 14.70
N ALA A 243 -17.80 5.74 15.69
CA ALA A 243 -17.59 6.23 17.06
C ALA A 243 -16.44 7.26 17.16
N LEU A 244 -15.62 7.43 16.12
CA LEU A 244 -14.58 8.47 16.08
C LEU A 244 -15.16 9.89 16.01
N ARG A 245 -16.41 10.05 15.53
CA ARG A 245 -17.08 11.37 15.51
C ARG A 245 -17.33 11.92 16.90
N ASP A 246 -17.55 11.02 17.86
CA ASP A 246 -17.87 11.38 19.24
C ASP A 246 -16.60 11.55 20.10
N GLN A 247 -15.41 11.34 19.52
CA GLN A 247 -14.14 11.49 20.21
C GLN A 247 -13.62 12.93 20.10
N PRO A 248 -13.25 13.57 21.24
CA PRO A 248 -12.81 14.97 21.32
C PRO A 248 -11.36 15.23 20.89
#